data_AF-A0A7J4T7J1-F1
#
_entry.id   AF-A0A7J4T7J1-F1
#
_cell.length_a   1.000
_cell.length_b   1.000
_cell.length_c   1.000
_cell.angle_alpha   90.00
_cell.angle_beta   90.00
_cell.angle_gamma   90.00
#
_symmetry.space_group_name_H-M   'P 1'
#
loop_
_entity.id
_entity.type
_entity.pdbx_description
1 polymer ?
#
loop_
_entity_poly.entity_id
_entity_poly.type
_entity_poly.pdbx_seq_one_letter_code
_entity_poly.pdbx_strand_id
1 'polypeptide(L)'
;WFPRIEKLLDLSGPTVLQVEPREKTALAINKLSEKAPVTTDARQRKERRLIRYISDKSGLGKAEVLRRAKRKETSFVVCTTWMALSLVAREQNLDMDDIIESLSTSRVA
;
A
#
# COMPACT_ATOMS: atom_id res chain seq x y z
N TRP A 1 5.22 -10.28 -11.69
CA TRP A 1 5.88 -11.31 -10.85
C TRP A 1 5.84 -12.59 -11.66
N PHE A 2 6.98 -12.95 -12.24
CA PHE A 2 7.15 -14.26 -12.87
C PHE A 2 7.90 -15.11 -11.85
N PRO A 3 7.36 -16.24 -11.37
CA PRO A 3 8.15 -17.15 -10.57
C PRO A 3 9.33 -17.63 -11.43
N ARG A 4 10.54 -17.60 -10.88
CA ARG A 4 11.71 -18.22 -11.51
C ARG A 4 11.41 -19.71 -11.66
N ILE A 5 11.20 -20.15 -12.90
CA ILE A 5 10.85 -21.54 -13.24
C ILE A 5 11.90 -22.53 -12.72
N GLU A 6 13.16 -22.08 -12.56
CA GLU A 6 14.24 -22.82 -11.90
C GLU A 6 13.82 -23.38 -10.52
N LYS A 7 13.07 -22.62 -9.72
CA LYS A 7 12.59 -23.08 -8.40
C LYS A 7 11.48 -24.13 -8.46
N LEU A 8 10.87 -24.30 -9.63
CA LEU A 8 9.80 -25.27 -9.85
C LEU A 8 10.33 -26.58 -10.44
N LEU A 9 11.49 -26.54 -11.09
CA LEU A 9 12.12 -27.68 -11.77
C LEU A 9 13.25 -28.34 -10.98
N ASP A 10 13.58 -27.87 -9.77
CA ASP A 10 14.43 -28.61 -8.83
C ASP A 10 13.69 -29.88 -8.36
N LEU A 11 13.72 -30.92 -9.19
CA LEU A 11 13.37 -32.30 -8.85
C LEU A 11 14.58 -33.08 -8.29
N SER A 12 15.66 -32.36 -7.95
CA SER A 12 16.72 -32.91 -7.11
C SER A 12 16.14 -33.20 -5.73
N GLY A 13 16.16 -34.49 -5.33
CA GLY A 13 15.64 -35.01 -4.08
C GLY A 13 16.16 -34.29 -2.82
N PRO A 14 15.71 -34.73 -1.62
CA PRO A 14 15.79 -33.94 -0.40
C PRO A 14 17.25 -33.61 -0.07
N THR A 15 17.67 -32.40 -0.42
CA THR A 15 18.83 -31.81 0.22
C THR A 15 18.41 -31.63 1.66
N VAL A 16 18.99 -32.46 2.54
CA VAL A 16 18.98 -32.24 3.97
C VAL A 16 19.62 -30.87 4.18
N LEU A 17 18.78 -29.84 4.19
CA LEU A 17 19.15 -28.54 4.70
C LEU A 17 19.42 -28.77 6.17
N GLN A 18 20.69 -28.92 6.52
CA GLN A 18 21.15 -28.74 7.88
C GLN A 18 20.55 -27.42 8.36
N VAL A 19 19.61 -27.54 9.30
CA VAL A 19 19.01 -26.39 9.97
C VAL A 19 20.09 -25.84 10.87
N GLU A 20 20.93 -24.97 10.33
CA GLU A 20 21.64 -23.99 11.14
C GLU A 20 20.57 -23.17 11.86
N PRO A 21 20.50 -23.18 13.21
CA PRO A 21 19.57 -22.35 13.95
C PRO A 21 20.03 -20.89 13.81
N ARG A 22 19.78 -20.27 12.65
CA ARG A 22 19.80 -18.82 12.56
C ARG A 22 18.57 -18.32 13.28
N GLU A 23 18.83 -18.06 14.56
CA GLU A 23 18.12 -17.19 15.47
C GLU A 23 17.05 -16.38 14.76
N LYS A 24 15.79 -16.66 15.14
CA LYS A 24 14.65 -15.84 14.79
C LYS A 24 14.93 -14.42 15.30
N THR A 25 15.47 -13.56 14.45
CA THR A 25 15.23 -12.12 14.53
C THR A 25 13.79 -11.86 14.07
N ALA A 26 12.86 -12.54 14.74
CA ALA A 26 11.55 -11.97 14.97
C ALA A 26 11.77 -10.73 15.84
N LEU A 27 10.94 -9.70 15.61
CA LEU A 27 11.00 -8.33 16.18
C LEU A 27 11.89 -7.40 15.31
N ALA A 28 11.38 -6.52 14.45
CA ALA A 28 10.20 -5.68 14.63
C ALA A 28 9.61 -5.20 13.28
N ILE A 29 8.41 -5.68 12.94
CA ILE A 29 7.52 -4.99 11.99
C ILE A 29 6.26 -4.46 12.73
N ASN A 30 6.12 -4.76 14.02
CA ASN A 30 5.07 -4.21 14.87
C ASN A 30 5.58 -3.01 15.67
N LYS A 31 5.82 -1.87 15.01
CA LYS A 31 5.63 -0.52 15.58
C LYS A 31 5.87 0.58 14.54
N LEU A 32 5.05 0.70 13.49
CA LEU A 32 4.75 2.06 13.02
C LEU A 32 3.69 2.63 13.97
N SER A 33 4.24 3.05 15.11
CA SER A 33 3.59 3.79 16.16
C SER A 33 2.79 4.94 15.56
N GLU A 34 1.51 4.92 15.87
CA GLU A 34 0.63 6.06 16.00
C GLU A 34 1.37 7.30 16.53
N LYS A 35 1.58 8.25 15.62
CA LYS A 35 1.64 9.71 15.72
C LYS A 35 2.64 10.19 14.67
N ALA A 36 2.23 10.11 13.40
CA ALA A 36 2.75 11.10 12.47
C ALA A 36 2.43 12.48 13.09
N PRO A 37 3.37 13.43 13.13
CA PRO A 37 3.06 14.79 13.55
C PRO A 37 1.77 15.24 12.84
N VAL A 38 0.94 16.01 13.54
CA VAL A 38 -0.15 16.74 12.89
C VAL A 38 0.54 17.77 12.00
N THR A 39 0.91 17.31 10.83
CA THR A 39 1.50 18.12 9.79
C THR A 39 0.40 19.00 9.23
N THR A 40 0.66 20.29 9.23
CA THR A 40 -0.22 21.33 8.68
C THR A 40 -0.26 21.30 7.15
N ASP A 41 0.50 20.39 6.51
CA ASP A 41 0.56 20.26 5.07
C ASP A 41 -0.78 19.83 4.48
N ALA A 42 -1.32 20.69 3.61
CA ALA A 42 -2.56 20.44 2.90
C ALA A 42 -2.54 19.13 2.10
N ARG A 43 -1.37 18.72 1.60
CA ARG A 43 -1.18 17.47 0.82
C ARG A 43 -1.43 16.23 1.67
N GLN A 44 -0.78 16.15 2.84
CA GLN A 44 -0.93 15.01 3.75
C GLN A 44 -2.35 14.92 4.33
N ARG A 45 -3.02 16.06 4.52
CA ARG A 45 -4.45 16.07 4.89
C ARG A 45 -5.33 15.43 3.82
N LYS A 46 -5.10 15.72 2.54
CA LYS A 46 -5.83 15.09 1.42
C LYS A 46 -5.55 13.59 1.34
N GLU A 47 -4.30 13.18 1.48
CA GLU A 47 -3.92 11.76 1.48
C GLU A 47 -4.60 10.99 2.61
N ARG A 48 -4.59 11.52 3.85
CA ARG A 48 -5.29 10.90 4.99
C ARG A 48 -6.79 10.74 4.75
N ARG A 49 -7.43 11.76 4.16
CA ARG A 49 -8.86 11.71 3.81
C ARG A 49 -9.11 10.63 2.75
N LEU A 50 -8.28 10.58 1.71
CA LEU A 50 -8.42 9.62 0.63
C LEU A 50 -8.20 8.17 1.10
N ILE A 51 -7.20 7.93 1.95
CA ILE A 51 -6.97 6.60 2.56
C ILE A 51 -8.20 6.15 3.34
N ARG A 52 -8.82 7.05 4.11
CA ARG A 52 -10.05 6.75 4.86
C ARG A 52 -11.20 6.44 3.92
N TYR A 53 -11.45 7.31 2.93
CA TYR A 53 -12.52 7.14 1.95
C TYR A 53 -12.42 5.79 1.22
N ILE A 54 -11.24 5.47 0.70
CA ILE A 54 -11.00 4.20 -0.02
C ILE A 54 -11.21 3.02 0.92
N SER A 55 -10.66 3.07 2.15
CA SER A 55 -10.80 1.98 3.12
C SER A 55 -12.27 1.71 3.44
N ASP A 56 -13.05 2.76 3.67
CA ASP A 56 -14.46 2.65 4.05
C ASP A 56 -15.32 2.14 2.88
N LYS A 57 -15.06 2.59 1.65
CA LYS A 57 -15.87 2.22 0.47
C LYS A 57 -15.47 0.90 -0.20
N SER A 58 -14.19 0.55 -0.18
CA SER A 58 -13.69 -0.69 -0.81
C SER A 58 -13.72 -1.90 0.12
N GLY A 59 -13.99 -1.71 1.41
CA GLY A 59 -13.87 -2.77 2.41
C GLY A 59 -12.44 -3.22 2.70
N LEU A 60 -11.43 -2.54 2.13
CA LEU A 60 -10.01 -2.81 2.39
C LEU A 60 -9.58 -2.14 3.69
N GLY A 61 -8.76 -2.83 4.49
CA GLY A 61 -8.09 -2.19 5.62
C GLY A 61 -7.12 -1.09 5.18
N LYS A 62 -6.98 -0.03 5.97
CA LYS A 62 -6.06 1.10 5.68
C LYS A 62 -4.63 0.66 5.38
N ALA A 63 -4.12 -0.35 6.09
CA ALA A 63 -2.79 -0.91 5.85
C ALA A 63 -2.67 -1.53 4.45
N GLU A 64 -3.72 -2.21 3.97
CA GLU A 64 -3.74 -2.81 2.63
C GLU A 64 -3.82 -1.74 1.54
N VAL A 65 -4.63 -0.69 1.74
CA VAL A 65 -4.68 0.47 0.83
C VAL A 65 -3.30 1.11 0.70
N LEU A 66 -2.62 1.36 1.82
CA LEU A 66 -1.26 1.92 1.85
C LEU A 66 -0.25 1.01 1.15
N ARG A 67 -0.31 -0.31 1.39
CA ARG A 67 0.60 -1.28 0.74
C ARG A 67 0.41 -1.29 -0.77
N ARG A 68 -0.83 -1.28 -1.26
CA ARG A 68 -1.14 -1.22 -2.70
C ARG A 68 -0.69 0.11 -3.31
N ALA A 69 -0.95 1.22 -2.64
CA ALA A 69 -0.48 2.54 -3.08
C ALA A 69 1.05 2.59 -3.14
N LYS A 70 1.75 2.05 -2.13
CA LYS A 70 3.21 1.99 -2.12
C LYS A 70 3.76 1.15 -3.27
N ARG A 71 3.14 0.00 -3.56
CA ARG A 71 3.51 -0.82 -4.72
C ARG A 71 3.37 -0.04 -6.03
N LYS A 72 2.29 0.72 -6.19
CA LYS A 72 2.08 1.58 -7.36
C LYS A 72 3.16 2.65 -7.45
N GLU A 73 3.45 3.36 -6.37
CA GLU A 73 4.53 4.34 -6.29
C GLU A 73 5.88 3.75 -6.74
N THR A 74 6.22 2.53 -6.29
CA THR A 74 7.47 1.87 -6.70
C THR A 74 7.49 1.32 -8.12
N SER A 75 6.31 1.07 -8.71
CA SER A 75 6.22 0.48 -10.06
C SER A 75 6.20 1.54 -11.16
N PHE A 76 5.87 2.78 -10.82
CA PHE A 76 5.86 3.91 -11.75
C PHE A 76 7.11 4.77 -11.56
N VAL A 77 7.64 5.32 -12.67
CA VAL A 77 8.84 6.17 -12.64
C VAL A 77 8.56 7.51 -11.94
N VAL A 78 7.38 8.10 -12.17
CA VAL A 78 6.93 9.34 -11.52
C VAL A 78 5.47 9.18 -11.10
N CYS A 79 5.24 8.83 -9.83
CA CYS A 79 3.89 8.72 -9.28
C CYS A 79 3.86 9.26 -7.86
N THR A 80 3.08 10.31 -7.64
CA THR A 80 2.88 10.91 -6.32
C THR A 80 1.91 10.08 -5.49
N THR A 81 2.04 10.09 -4.16
CA THR A 81 1.23 9.26 -3.24
C THR A 81 -0.28 9.40 -3.45
N TRP A 82 -0.83 10.61 -3.60
CA TRP A 82 -2.26 10.81 -3.85
C TRP A 82 -2.73 10.26 -5.22
N MET A 83 -1.85 10.28 -6.23
CA MET A 83 -2.12 9.66 -7.54
C MET A 83 -2.13 8.13 -7.39
N ALA A 84 -1.16 7.56 -6.68
CA ALA A 84 -1.14 6.13 -6.38
C ALA A 84 -2.41 5.68 -5.62
N LEU A 85 -2.88 6.47 -4.66
CA LEU A 85 -4.14 6.22 -3.95
C LEU A 85 -5.35 6.30 -4.89
N SER A 86 -5.39 7.28 -5.81
CA SER A 86 -6.47 7.41 -6.79
C SER A 86 -6.52 6.21 -7.75
N LEU A 87 -5.36 5.70 -8.16
CA LEU A 87 -5.27 4.48 -8.97
C LEU A 87 -5.80 3.26 -8.22
N VAL A 88 -5.47 3.11 -6.93
CA VAL A 88 -6.02 2.03 -6.09
C VAL A 88 -7.54 2.14 -6.00
N ALA A 89 -8.08 3.34 -5.84
CA ALA A 89 -9.52 3.56 -5.78
C ALA A 89 -10.23 3.13 -7.07
N ARG A 90 -9.66 3.48 -8.23
CA ARG A 90 -10.16 3.05 -9.55
C ARG A 90 -10.10 1.53 -9.73
N GLU A 91 -9.07 0.87 -9.23
CA GLU A 91 -8.97 -0.60 -9.24
C GLU A 91 -10.01 -1.29 -8.36
N GLN A 92 -10.57 -0.58 -7.37
CA GLN A 92 -11.68 -1.09 -6.55
C GLN A 92 -13.05 -0.70 -7.12
N ASN A 93 -13.09 -0.17 -8.35
CA ASN A 93 -14.30 0.32 -9.03
C ASN A 93 -15.07 1.38 -8.20
N LEU A 94 -14.34 2.22 -7.45
CA LEU A 94 -14.93 3.39 -6.82
C LEU A 94 -15.21 4.48 -7.86
N ASP A 95 -16.26 5.26 -7.63
CA ASP A 95 -16.60 6.38 -8.50
C ASP A 95 -15.48 7.44 -8.47
N MET A 96 -15.04 7.84 -9.66
CA MET A 96 -13.98 8.83 -9.81
C MET A 96 -14.45 10.24 -9.47
N ASP A 97 -15.74 10.53 -9.64
CA ASP A 97 -16.31 11.84 -9.29
C ASP A 97 -16.22 12.08 -7.77
N ASP A 98 -16.54 11.07 -6.96
CA ASP A 98 -16.41 11.11 -5.49
C ASP A 98 -14.94 11.32 -5.03
N ILE A 99 -13.99 10.73 -5.77
CA ILE A 99 -12.56 10.84 -5.48
C ILE A 99 -12.07 12.26 -5.80
N ILE A 100 -12.51 12.81 -6.93
CA ILE A 100 -12.21 14.18 -7.35
C ILE A 100 -12.79 15.17 -6.34
N GLU A 101 -14.04 14.97 -5.90
CA GLU A 101 -14.67 15.78 -4.85
C GLU A 101 -13.84 15.73 -3.56
N SER A 102 -13.43 14.53 -3.13
CA SER A 102 -12.59 14.33 -1.95
C SER A 102 -11.21 15.03 -2.04
N LEU A 103 -10.67 15.21 -3.24
CA LEU A 103 -9.40 15.88 -3.52
C LEU A 103 -9.54 17.39 -3.72
N SER A 104 -10.71 17.84 -4.21
CA SER A 104 -11.03 19.25 -4.40
C SER A 104 -11.04 19.94 -3.03
N THR A 105 -10.26 21.02 -2.90
CA THR A 105 -10.18 21.75 -1.62
C THR A 105 -11.32 22.75 -1.46
N SER A 106 -12.29 22.73 -2.38
CA SER A 106 -13.31 23.75 -2.51
C SER A 106 -14.66 23.13 -2.22
N ARG A 107 -15.20 23.40 -1.03
CA ARG A 107 -16.66 23.51 -0.95
C ARG A 107 -17.01 24.67 -1.87
N VAL A 108 -17.48 24.35 -3.07
CA VAL A 108 -18.28 25.34 -3.82
C VAL A 108 -19.54 25.47 -2.98
N ALA A 109 -19.63 26.60 -2.27
CA ALA A 109 -20.82 27.01 -1.54
C ALA A 109 -21.82 27.64 -2.50
#